data_AF-B7PQX7-F1
#
_entry.id   AF-B7PQX7-F1
#
_cell.length_a   1.000
_cell.length_b   1.000
_cell.length_c   1.000
_cell.angle_alpha   90.00
_cell.angle_beta   90.00
_cell.angle_gamma   90.00
#
_symmetry.space_group_name_H-M   'P 1'
#
loop_
_entity.id
_entity.type
_entity.pdbx_description
1 polymer ?
#
loop_
_entity_poly.entity_id
_entity_poly.type
_entity_poly.pdbx_seq_one_letter_code
_entity_poly.pdbx_strand_id
1 'polypeptide(L)'
;MDAKETILNGFKKAAMDAKEKITEGVMNAATEAKEKIKNSIKDAAKEAFEKFKTSAIEYLGKKAENLIGGLINKQRGSYSLEDNESYDKFVAVISNDIDQMGQDLIQQGRRLLKE
;
A
#
# COMPACT_ATOMS: atom_id res chain seq x y z
N MET A 1 3.64 -65.81 29.76
CA MET A 1 4.08 -64.43 29.54
C MET A 1 4.42 -63.81 30.88
N ASP A 2 5.59 -63.19 30.98
CA ASP A 2 6.13 -62.64 32.22
C ASP A 2 5.46 -61.30 32.53
N ALA A 3 4.87 -61.16 33.73
CA ALA A 3 4.15 -59.95 34.14
C ALA A 3 5.03 -58.68 34.04
N LYS A 4 6.35 -58.84 34.20
CA LYS A 4 7.33 -57.77 34.04
C LYS A 4 7.40 -57.22 32.61
N GLU A 5 7.25 -58.10 31.61
CA GLU A 5 7.29 -57.75 30.20
C GLU A 5 6.03 -56.96 29.79
N THR A 6 4.86 -57.39 30.28
CA THR A 6 3.59 -56.69 30.07
C THR A 6 3.61 -55.27 30.65
N ILE A 7 4.13 -55.11 31.87
CA ILE A 7 4.26 -53.79 32.52
C ILE A 7 5.22 -52.89 31.72
N LEU A 8 6.38 -53.41 31.32
CA LEU A 8 7.36 -52.64 30.55
C LEU A 8 6.81 -52.16 29.21
N ASN A 9 6.04 -53.00 28.51
CA ASN A 9 5.42 -52.64 27.23
C ASN A 9 4.30 -51.60 27.41
N GLY A 10 3.52 -51.67 28.50
CA GLY A 10 2.55 -50.64 28.85
C GLY A 10 3.19 -49.27 29.11
N PHE A 11 4.30 -49.24 29.85
CA PHE A 11 5.08 -48.02 30.07
C PHE A 11 5.66 -47.43 28.79
N LYS A 12 6.24 -48.26 27.91
CA LYS A 12 6.77 -47.80 26.61
C LYS A 12 5.68 -47.19 25.74
N LYS A 13 4.50 -47.82 25.68
CA LYS A 13 3.36 -47.32 24.92
C LYS A 13 2.86 -45.98 25.47
N ALA A 14 2.65 -45.88 26.78
CA ALA A 14 2.22 -44.62 27.41
C ALA A 14 3.25 -43.48 27.21
N ALA A 15 4.54 -43.80 27.26
CA ALA A 15 5.60 -42.83 26.99
C ALA A 15 5.62 -42.38 25.51
N MET A 16 5.39 -43.29 24.56
CA MET A 16 5.26 -42.96 23.14
C MET A 16 4.02 -42.10 22.88
N ASP A 17 2.86 -42.48 23.40
CA ASP A 17 1.60 -41.74 23.26
C ASP A 17 1.70 -40.33 23.87
N ALA A 18 2.38 -40.19 25.01
CA ALA A 18 2.65 -38.90 25.63
C ALA A 18 3.58 -38.03 24.78
N LYS A 19 4.66 -38.62 24.24
CA LYS A 19 5.61 -37.92 23.36
C LYS A 19 4.91 -37.44 22.08
N GLU A 20 4.06 -38.26 21.49
CA GLU A 20 3.32 -37.93 20.27
C GLU A 20 2.36 -36.76 20.51
N LYS A 21 1.57 -36.81 21.60
CA LYS A 21 0.68 -35.70 22.00
C LYS A 21 1.42 -34.40 22.28
N ILE A 22 2.58 -34.47 22.95
CA ILE A 22 3.42 -33.30 23.20
C ILE A 22 3.93 -32.73 21.86
N THR A 23 4.37 -33.60 20.95
CA THR A 23 4.89 -33.19 19.64
C THR A 23 3.82 -32.53 18.78
N GLU A 24 2.63 -33.12 18.72
CA GLU A 24 1.48 -32.58 17.99
C GLU A 24 1.03 -31.23 18.57
N GLY A 25 0.92 -31.11 19.90
CA GLY A 25 0.57 -29.85 20.56
C GLY A 25 1.56 -28.73 20.27
N VAL A 26 2.87 -29.03 20.25
CA VAL A 26 3.91 -28.06 19.91
C VAL A 26 3.84 -27.65 18.44
N MET A 27 3.62 -28.59 17.51
CA MET A 27 3.48 -28.28 16.09
C MET A 27 2.26 -27.40 15.80
N ASN A 28 1.13 -27.68 16.45
CA ASN A 28 -0.10 -26.88 16.30
C ASN A 28 0.11 -25.46 16.83
N ALA A 29 0.68 -25.31 18.03
CA ALA A 29 0.98 -23.99 18.60
C ALA A 29 1.96 -23.17 17.74
N ALA A 30 2.99 -23.82 17.19
CA ALA A 30 3.94 -23.18 16.29
C ALA A 30 3.28 -22.74 14.97
N THR A 31 2.36 -23.53 14.44
CA THR A 31 1.60 -23.21 13.22
C THR A 31 0.67 -22.01 13.46
N GLU A 32 -0.08 -22.01 14.56
CA GLU A 32 -0.94 -20.89 14.93
C GLU A 32 -0.15 -19.60 15.16
N ALA A 33 0.99 -19.67 15.85
CA ALA A 33 1.85 -18.52 16.07
C ALA A 33 2.39 -17.97 14.75
N LYS A 34 2.82 -18.84 13.83
CA LYS A 34 3.26 -18.45 12.49
C LYS A 34 2.16 -17.79 11.68
N GLU A 35 0.93 -18.31 11.73
CA GLU A 35 -0.22 -17.70 11.04
C GLU A 35 -0.58 -16.33 11.63
N LYS A 36 -0.60 -16.20 12.96
CA LYS A 36 -0.83 -14.91 13.63
C LYS A 36 0.21 -13.87 13.21
N ILE A 37 1.51 -14.22 13.25
CA ILE A 37 2.59 -13.32 12.82
C ILE A 37 2.42 -12.92 11.35
N LYS A 38 2.14 -13.89 10.47
CA LYS A 38 1.94 -13.63 9.04
C LYS A 38 0.79 -12.65 8.79
N ASN A 39 -0.34 -12.84 9.48
CA ASN A 39 -1.50 -11.97 9.36
C ASN A 39 -1.22 -10.57 9.91
N SER A 40 -0.58 -10.46 11.08
CA SER A 40 -0.18 -9.17 11.64
C SER A 40 0.77 -8.38 10.72
N ILE A 41 1.74 -9.04 10.10
CA ILE A 41 2.64 -8.39 9.12
C ILE A 41 1.85 -7.93 7.90
N LYS A 42 0.92 -8.75 7.40
CA LYS A 42 0.08 -8.41 6.24
C LYS A 42 -0.81 -7.20 6.54
N ASP A 43 -1.40 -7.14 7.73
CA ASP A 43 -2.27 -6.04 8.13
C ASP A 43 -1.47 -4.75 8.31
N ALA A 44 -0.30 -4.81 8.95
CA ALA A 44 0.60 -3.66 9.10
C ALA A 44 1.09 -3.14 7.73
N ALA A 45 1.45 -4.04 6.81
CA ALA A 45 1.85 -3.67 5.45
C ALA A 45 0.70 -3.00 4.68
N LYS A 46 -0.54 -3.51 4.83
CA LYS A 46 -1.73 -2.91 4.22
C LYS A 46 -2.00 -1.52 4.79
N GLU A 47 -1.93 -1.35 6.11
CA GLU A 47 -2.13 -0.04 6.75
C GLU A 47 -1.07 0.97 6.32
N ALA A 48 0.20 0.57 6.30
CA ALA A 48 1.29 1.41 5.81
C ALA A 48 1.11 1.81 4.34
N PHE A 49 0.67 0.88 3.50
CA PHE A 49 0.38 1.15 2.09
C PHE A 49 -0.78 2.14 1.91
N GLU A 50 -1.88 1.99 2.64
CA GLU A 50 -3.01 2.93 2.57
C GLU A 50 -2.61 4.33 3.06
N LYS A 51 -1.83 4.42 4.14
CA LYS A 51 -1.27 5.71 4.62
C LYS A 51 -0.38 6.34 3.57
N PHE A 52 0.55 5.56 2.99
CA PHE A 52 1.42 6.03 1.92
C PHE A 52 0.63 6.53 0.71
N LYS A 53 -0.37 5.77 0.24
CA LYS A 53 -1.24 6.15 -0.88
C LYS A 53 -1.97 7.46 -0.59
N THR A 54 -2.53 7.60 0.61
CA THR A 54 -3.24 8.82 1.03
C THR A 54 -2.30 10.02 1.03
N SER A 55 -1.12 9.90 1.66
CA SER A 55 -0.13 10.98 1.69
C SER A 55 0.42 11.32 0.31
N ALA A 56 0.63 10.32 -0.55
CA ALA A 56 1.07 10.53 -1.92
C ALA A 56 0.02 11.30 -2.75
N ILE A 57 -1.26 10.94 -2.62
CA ILE A 57 -2.35 11.66 -3.27
C ILE A 57 -2.41 13.11 -2.77
N GLU A 58 -2.33 13.35 -1.46
CA GLU A 58 -2.36 14.70 -0.89
C GLU A 58 -1.18 15.54 -1.38
N TYR A 59 0.04 14.98 -1.36
CA TYR A 59 1.24 15.64 -1.85
C TYR A 59 1.13 16.00 -3.35
N LEU A 60 0.68 15.05 -4.17
CA LEU A 60 0.49 15.27 -5.61
C LEU A 60 -0.61 16.30 -5.86
N GLY A 61 -1.69 16.27 -5.07
CA GLY A 61 -2.77 17.27 -5.11
C GLY A 61 -2.27 18.68 -4.84
N LYS A 62 -1.53 18.89 -3.73
CA LYS A 62 -0.91 20.19 -3.40
C LYS A 62 0.06 20.66 -4.48
N LYS A 63 0.83 19.74 -5.05
CA LYS A 63 1.77 20.07 -6.13
C LYS A 63 1.03 20.49 -7.41
N ALA A 64 -0.05 19.80 -7.76
CA ALA A 64 -0.91 20.16 -8.89
C ALA A 64 -1.60 21.52 -8.67
N GLU A 65 -2.11 21.77 -7.47
CA GLU A 65 -2.69 23.06 -7.10
C GLU A 65 -1.70 24.22 -7.28
N ASN A 66 -0.46 24.05 -6.79
CA ASN A 66 0.59 25.06 -6.97
C ASN A 66 0.93 25.31 -8.44
N LEU A 67 0.98 24.26 -9.26
CA LEU A 67 1.26 24.37 -10.69
C LEU A 67 0.15 25.11 -11.43
N ILE A 68 -1.12 24.71 -11.20
CA ILE A 68 -2.29 25.37 -11.79
C ILE A 68 -2.38 26.82 -11.32
N GLY A 69 -2.13 27.09 -10.04
CA GLY A 69 -2.05 28.45 -9.50
C GLY A 69 -0.96 29.29 -10.17
N GLY A 70 0.18 28.70 -10.51
CA GLY A 70 1.23 29.33 -11.31
C GLY A 70 0.76 29.72 -12.72
N LEU A 71 0.04 28.83 -13.40
CA LEU A 71 -0.56 29.11 -14.71
C LEU A 71 -1.59 30.24 -14.64
N ILE A 72 -2.50 30.20 -13.66
CA ILE A 72 -3.49 31.25 -13.43
C ILE A 72 -2.80 32.60 -13.20
N ASN A 73 -1.76 32.63 -12.38
CA ASN A 73 -1.00 33.86 -12.11
C ASN A 73 -0.30 34.40 -13.36
N LYS A 74 0.16 33.54 -14.29
CA LYS A 74 0.75 33.95 -15.56
C LYS A 74 -0.25 34.68 -16.46
N GLN A 75 -1.52 34.28 -16.43
CA GLN A 75 -2.60 34.89 -17.22
C GLN A 75 -3.32 36.03 -16.46
N ARG A 76 -2.90 36.33 -15.22
CA ARG A 76 -3.57 37.30 -14.35
C ARG A 76 -3.45 38.72 -14.92
N GLY A 77 -4.60 39.38 -15.04
CA GLY A 77 -4.68 40.74 -15.57
C GLY A 77 -4.76 40.82 -17.10
N SER A 78 -4.60 39.70 -17.81
CA SER A 78 -4.80 39.62 -19.27
C SER A 78 -6.26 39.40 -19.66
N TYR A 79 -7.09 38.99 -18.71
CA TYR A 79 -8.50 38.67 -18.90
C TYR A 79 -9.33 39.26 -17.77
N SER A 80 -10.48 39.83 -18.11
CA SER A 80 -11.57 40.10 -17.17
C SER A 80 -12.28 38.80 -16.81
N LEU A 81 -12.61 38.64 -15.53
CA LEU A 81 -13.44 37.54 -15.02
C LEU A 81 -14.94 37.89 -15.01
N GLU A 82 -15.28 39.17 -15.19
CA GLU A 82 -16.66 39.67 -15.18
C GLU A 82 -17.27 39.71 -16.59
N ASP A 83 -16.44 39.69 -17.62
CA ASP A 83 -16.86 39.64 -19.02
C ASP A 83 -16.82 38.19 -19.52
N ASN A 84 -17.95 37.69 -20.01
CA ASN A 84 -18.11 36.28 -20.39
C ASN A 84 -17.17 35.87 -21.52
N GLU A 85 -16.99 36.69 -22.55
CA GLU A 85 -16.13 36.34 -23.69
C GLU A 85 -14.65 36.30 -23.27
N SER A 86 -14.23 37.26 -22.44
CA SER A 86 -12.91 37.29 -21.83
C SER A 86 -12.69 36.10 -20.89
N TYR A 87 -13.68 35.73 -20.07
CA TYR A 87 -13.61 34.58 -19.18
C TYR A 87 -13.50 33.26 -19.96
N ASP A 88 -14.28 33.09 -21.02
CA ASP A 88 -14.20 31.91 -21.90
C ASP A 88 -12.81 31.78 -22.53
N LYS A 89 -12.21 32.89 -22.98
CA LYS A 89 -10.83 32.91 -23.49
C LYS A 89 -9.80 32.58 -22.41
N PHE A 90 -9.98 33.09 -21.19
CA PHE A 90 -9.13 32.76 -20.05
C PHE A 90 -9.15 31.26 -19.76
N VAL A 91 -10.35 30.66 -19.67
CA VAL A 91 -10.53 29.23 -19.43
C VAL A 91 -9.89 28.41 -20.56
N ALA A 92 -10.06 28.80 -21.81
CA ALA A 92 -9.47 28.11 -22.96
C ALA A 92 -7.93 28.11 -22.90
N VAL A 93 -7.31 29.25 -22.56
CA VAL A 93 -5.85 29.35 -22.45
C VAL A 93 -5.30 28.53 -21.28
N ILE A 94 -5.93 28.61 -20.11
CA ILE A 94 -5.52 27.80 -18.96
C ILE A 94 -5.68 26.30 -19.25
N SER A 95 -6.73 25.91 -19.97
CA SER A 95 -6.94 24.51 -20.36
C SER A 95 -5.83 24.00 -21.28
N ASN A 96 -5.40 24.80 -22.26
CA ASN A 96 -4.28 24.45 -23.14
C ASN A 96 -2.95 24.37 -22.36
N ASP A 97 -2.70 25.32 -21.46
CA ASP A 97 -1.50 25.31 -20.61
C ASP A 97 -1.46 24.04 -19.71
N ILE A 98 -2.61 23.60 -19.20
CA ILE A 98 -2.74 22.35 -18.42
C ILE A 98 -2.50 21.12 -19.29
N ASP A 99 -3.06 21.05 -20.50
CA ASP A 99 -2.85 19.91 -21.40
C ASP A 99 -1.37 19.74 -21.75
N GLN A 100 -0.70 20.84 -22.14
CA GLN A 100 0.72 20.82 -22.46
C GLN A 100 1.57 20.37 -21.26
N MET A 101 1.27 20.88 -20.06
CA MET A 101 1.93 20.44 -18.83
C MET A 101 1.71 18.95 -18.56
N GLY A 102 0.50 18.42 -18.81
CA GLY A 102 0.21 17.00 -18.73
C GLY A 102 1.09 16.18 -19.68
N GLN A 103 1.25 16.61 -20.93
CA GLN A 103 2.12 15.96 -21.91
C GLN A 103 3.59 15.99 -21.47
N ASP A 104 4.08 17.12 -20.96
CA ASP A 104 5.45 17.27 -20.48
C ASP A 104 5.75 16.34 -19.29
N LEU A 105 4.81 16.22 -18.34
CA LEU A 105 4.94 15.30 -17.20
C LEU A 105 4.99 13.84 -17.65
N ILE A 106 4.16 13.44 -18.63
CA ILE A 106 4.19 12.10 -19.20
C ILE A 106 5.54 11.83 -19.89
N GLN A 107 6.07 12.79 -20.64
CA GLN A 107 7.37 12.65 -21.28
C GLN A 107 8.51 12.52 -20.26
N GLN A 108 8.51 13.33 -19.20
CA GLN A 108 9.49 13.22 -18.13
C GLN A 108 9.43 11.85 -17.45
N GLY A 109 8.22 11.36 -17.13
CA GLY A 109 8.03 10.01 -16.58
C GLY A 109 8.59 8.92 -17.48
N ARG A 110 8.38 9.03 -18.81
CA ARG A 110 8.96 8.09 -19.79
C ARG A 110 10.49 8.13 -19.84
N ARG A 111 11.12 9.29 -19.60
CA ARG A 111 12.59 9.41 -19.56
C ARG A 111 13.16 8.72 -18.33
N LEU A 112 12.57 8.99 -17.16
CA LEU A 112 13.00 8.40 -15.88
C LEU A 112 12.86 6.87 -15.84
N LEU A 113 11.95 6.29 -16.61
CA LEU A 113 11.78 4.83 -16.72
C LEU A 113 12.72 4.16 -17.72
N LYS A 114 13.44 4.94 -18.53
CA LYS A 114 14.39 4.43 -19.54
C LYS A 114 15.86 4.50 -19.07
N GLU A 115 16.12 5.16 -17.95
CA GLU A 115 17.41 5.19 -17.25
C GLU A 115 17.47 4.08 -16.19
#